data_AF-A0A1D2MBW7-F1
#
_entry.id   AF-A0A1D2MBW7-F1
#
_cell.length_a   1.000
_cell.length_b   1.000
_cell.length_c   1.000
_cell.angle_alpha   90.00
_cell.angle_beta   90.00
_cell.angle_gamma   90.00
#
_symmetry.space_group_name_H-M   'P 1'
#
loop_
_entity.id
_entity.type
_entity.pdbx_description
1 polymer ?
#
loop_
_entity_poly.entity_id
_entity_poly.type
_entity_poly.pdbx_seq_one_letter_code
_entity_poly.pdbx_strand_id
1 'polypeptide(L)'
;MQSPIHETTELEELEEFVINFRMRRLKLGFSQTDVGSVVGKLYGKALSQPTISRFEVLNLSYYKMCYLQTLLQKWLEETEDSLKHSSDLTGFYPFTTYQPIERGRLSQRSFTRAFMHNPKPTSEEFGYLAERLGMEKKVVRIWFYNR
;
A
#
# COMPACT_ATOMS: atom_id res chain seq x y z
N MET A 1 -15.00 23.35 30.18
CA MET A 1 -13.71 23.32 29.45
C MET A 1 -13.22 21.89 29.53
N GLN A 2 -13.18 21.17 28.41
CA GLN A 2 -12.76 19.76 28.35
C GLN A 2 -11.27 19.64 28.72
N SER A 3 -10.95 18.62 29.51
CA SER A 3 -9.63 18.38 30.09
C SER A 3 -8.65 17.74 29.09
N PRO A 4 -7.35 18.10 29.12
CA PRO A 4 -6.31 17.59 28.19
C PRO A 4 -5.93 16.11 28.36
N ILE A 5 -6.61 15.36 29.24
CA ILE A 5 -6.29 13.97 29.58
C ILE A 5 -6.90 12.99 28.56
N HIS A 6 -8.03 13.34 27.94
CA HIS A 6 -8.70 12.47 26.97
C HIS A 6 -7.89 12.32 25.68
N GLU A 7 -7.23 13.41 25.26
CA GLU A 7 -6.45 13.47 24.02
C GLU A 7 -5.14 12.68 24.11
N THR A 8 -4.54 12.58 25.30
CA THR A 8 -3.36 11.73 25.53
C THR A 8 -3.69 10.24 25.51
N THR A 9 -4.85 9.85 26.07
CA THR A 9 -5.29 8.45 26.10
C THR A 9 -5.71 7.96 24.71
N GLU A 10 -6.42 8.79 23.93
CA GLU A 10 -6.80 8.46 22.56
C GLU A 10 -5.58 8.28 21.63
N LEU A 11 -4.51 9.04 21.85
CA LEU A 11 -3.28 8.89 21.08
C LEU A 11 -2.56 7.59 21.44
N GLU A 12 -2.44 7.26 22.73
CA GLU A 12 -1.85 6.00 23.21
C GLU A 12 -2.59 4.77 22.67
N GLU A 13 -3.93 4.79 22.68
CA GLU A 13 -4.75 3.71 22.10
C GLU A 13 -4.53 3.56 20.59
N LEU A 14 -4.37 4.67 19.87
CA LEU A 14 -4.04 4.66 18.44
C LEU A 14 -2.63 4.10 18.18
N GLU A 15 -1.63 4.44 19.02
CA GLU A 15 -0.29 3.87 18.90
C GLU A 15 -0.31 2.34 19.10
N GLU A 16 -1.01 1.88 20.14
CA GLU A 16 -1.16 0.45 20.43
C GLU A 16 -1.85 -0.28 19.26
N PHE A 17 -2.90 0.33 18.70
CA PHE A 17 -3.57 -0.20 17.52
C PHE A 17 -2.60 -0.34 16.34
N VAL A 18 -1.81 0.69 16.05
CA VAL A 18 -0.88 0.69 14.91
C VAL A 18 0.18 -0.41 15.05
N ILE A 19 0.72 -0.59 16.25
CA ILE A 19 1.70 -1.65 16.55
C ILE A 19 1.08 -3.04 16.34
N ASN A 20 -0.10 -3.26 16.91
CA ASN A 20 -0.82 -4.52 16.82
C ASN A 20 -1.24 -4.84 15.38
N PHE A 21 -1.75 -3.84 14.65
CA PHE A 21 -2.10 -3.95 13.24
C PHE A 21 -0.89 -4.39 12.41
N ARG A 22 0.26 -3.73 12.56
CA ARG A 22 1.49 -4.07 11.83
C ARG A 22 1.93 -5.50 12.13
N MET A 23 1.92 -5.90 13.39
CA MET A 23 2.29 -7.26 13.80
C MET A 23 1.36 -8.32 13.18
N ARG A 24 0.05 -8.14 13.28
CA ARG A 24 -0.93 -9.09 12.72
C ARG A 24 -0.89 -9.14 11.21
N ARG A 25 -0.80 -7.99 10.53
CA ARG A 25 -0.62 -7.92 9.08
C ARG A 25 0.57 -8.76 8.62
N LEU A 26 1.72 -8.61 9.29
CA LEU A 26 2.93 -9.39 8.98
C LEU A 26 2.76 -10.88 9.31
N LYS A 27 2.10 -11.21 10.42
CA LYS A 27 1.77 -12.59 10.80
C LYS A 27 0.89 -13.29 9.77
N LEU A 28 -0.03 -12.56 9.16
CA LEU A 28 -0.91 -13.01 8.08
C LEU A 28 -0.21 -13.02 6.70
N GLY A 29 1.03 -12.52 6.60
CA GLY A 29 1.80 -12.50 5.36
C GLY A 29 1.42 -11.40 4.37
N PHE A 30 0.60 -10.42 4.76
CA PHE A 30 0.20 -9.34 3.87
C PHE A 30 1.27 -8.25 3.79
N SER A 31 1.63 -7.80 2.57
CA SER A 31 2.40 -6.58 2.39
C SER A 31 1.51 -5.33 2.50
N GLN A 32 2.12 -4.15 2.66
CA GLN A 32 1.39 -2.88 2.68
C GLN A 32 0.58 -2.64 1.38
N THR A 33 1.09 -3.10 0.24
CA THR A 33 0.41 -3.02 -1.06
C THR A 33 -0.78 -3.98 -1.12
N ASP A 34 -0.64 -5.18 -0.54
CA ASP A 34 -1.71 -6.18 -0.53
C ASP A 34 -2.89 -5.69 0.31
N VAL A 35 -2.61 -5.15 1.51
CA VAL A 35 -3.63 -4.51 2.34
C VAL A 35 -4.36 -3.42 1.57
N GLY A 36 -3.62 -2.50 0.94
CA GLY A 36 -4.23 -1.41 0.20
C GLY A 36 -5.10 -1.86 -0.98
N SER A 37 -4.72 -2.96 -1.62
CA SER A 37 -5.48 -3.57 -2.73
C SER A 37 -6.74 -4.27 -2.23
N VAL A 38 -6.63 -5.03 -1.15
CA VAL A 38 -7.76 -5.77 -0.54
C VAL A 38 -8.79 -4.80 0.03
N VAL A 39 -8.35 -3.85 0.86
CA VAL A 39 -9.20 -2.79 1.42
C VAL A 39 -9.87 -2.00 0.30
N GLY A 40 -9.16 -1.77 -0.81
CA GLY A 40 -9.71 -1.14 -2.00
C GLY A 40 -10.86 -1.91 -2.66
N LYS A 41 -10.74 -3.24 -2.72
CA LYS A 41 -11.81 -4.11 -3.24
C LYS A 41 -13.01 -4.18 -2.30
N LEU A 42 -12.77 -4.26 -0.98
CA LEU A 42 -13.83 -4.42 0.02
C LEU A 42 -14.63 -3.14 0.26
N TYR A 43 -13.96 -1.99 0.30
CA TYR A 43 -14.58 -0.71 0.68
C TYR A 43 -14.61 0.31 -0.47
N GLY A 44 -14.27 -0.10 -1.69
CA GLY A 44 -14.33 0.75 -2.89
C GLY A 44 -13.29 1.88 -2.96
N LYS A 45 -12.34 1.91 -2.02
CA LYS A 45 -11.31 2.96 -1.93
C LYS A 45 -9.93 2.33 -1.77
N ALA A 46 -9.21 2.23 -2.89
CA ALA A 46 -7.84 1.72 -2.87
C ALA A 46 -6.96 2.62 -1.98
N LEU A 47 -6.33 2.02 -0.98
CA LEU A 47 -5.28 2.67 -0.22
C LEU A 47 -3.95 2.42 -0.94
N SER A 48 -3.12 3.45 -0.99
CA SER A 48 -1.78 3.32 -1.58
C SER A 48 -0.80 2.74 -0.56
N GLN A 49 0.26 2.06 -1.02
CA GLN A 49 1.36 1.60 -0.14
C GLN A 49 1.94 2.75 0.71
N PRO A 50 2.19 3.96 0.18
CA PRO A 50 2.60 5.10 1.00
C PRO A 50 1.61 5.47 2.10
N THR A 51 0.30 5.25 1.89
CA THR A 51 -0.73 5.52 2.91
C THR A 51 -0.60 4.56 4.09
N ILE A 52 -0.49 3.26 3.82
CA ILE A 52 -0.30 2.25 4.88
C ILE A 52 1.04 2.47 5.59
N SER A 53 2.10 2.76 4.84
CA SER A 53 3.42 3.03 5.42
C SER A 53 3.42 4.25 6.34
N ARG A 54 2.71 5.32 6.00
CA ARG A 54 2.60 6.51 6.85
C ARG A 54 1.72 6.27 8.07
N PHE A 55 0.65 5.49 7.91
CA PHE A 55 -0.19 5.06 9.03
C PHE A 55 0.60 4.24 10.05
N GLU A 56 1.44 3.30 9.60
CA GLU A 56 2.28 2.45 10.47
C GLU A 56 3.35 3.21 11.28
N VAL A 57 3.62 4.47 10.93
CA VAL A 57 4.56 5.36 11.63
C VAL A 57 3.87 6.61 12.18
N LEU A 58 2.54 6.58 12.31
CA LEU A 58 1.72 7.68 12.85
C LEU A 58 1.93 9.03 12.13
N ASN A 59 2.35 9.00 10.86
CA ASN A 59 2.72 10.19 10.07
C ASN A 59 1.59 10.63 9.13
N LEU A 60 0.41 10.84 9.68
CA LEU A 60 -0.75 11.43 9.02
C LEU A 60 -1.47 12.38 10.00
N SER A 61 -2.37 13.22 9.49
CA SER A 61 -3.21 14.03 10.37
C SER A 61 -4.07 13.15 11.27
N TYR A 62 -4.34 13.59 12.50
CA TYR A 62 -5.15 12.85 13.48
C TYR A 62 -6.46 12.35 12.89
N TYR A 63 -7.23 13.23 12.25
CA TYR A 63 -8.48 12.87 11.57
C TYR A 63 -8.31 11.74 10.52
N LYS A 64 -7.20 11.73 9.78
CA LYS A 64 -6.90 10.64 8.84
C LYS A 64 -6.46 9.37 9.55
N MET A 65 -5.75 9.47 10.66
CA MET A 65 -5.36 8.33 11.47
C MET A 65 -6.60 7.63 12.02
N CYS A 66 -7.52 8.34 12.68
CA CYS A 66 -8.76 7.77 13.21
C CYS A 66 -9.62 7.12 12.11
N TYR A 67 -9.72 7.79 10.95
CA TYR A 67 -10.43 7.24 9.78
C TYR A 67 -9.79 5.91 9.31
N LEU A 68 -8.46 5.86 9.18
CA LEU A 68 -7.76 4.66 8.75
C LEU A 68 -7.76 3.57 9.82
N GLN A 69 -7.68 3.91 11.10
CA GLN A 69 -7.78 2.98 12.22
C GLN A 69 -9.10 2.21 12.14
N THR A 70 -10.23 2.92 12.04
CA THR A 70 -11.55 2.28 11.92
C THR A 70 -11.64 1.35 10.71
N LEU A 71 -11.11 1.79 9.57
CA LEU A 71 -11.13 1.02 8.32
C LEU A 71 -10.25 -0.23 8.40
N LEU A 72 -9.03 -0.09 8.91
CA LEU A 72 -8.04 -1.16 9.02
C LEU A 72 -8.38 -2.15 10.13
N GLN A 73 -9.04 -1.69 11.19
CA GLN A 73 -9.57 -2.55 12.24
C GLN A 73 -10.64 -3.49 11.69
N LYS A 74 -11.63 -2.92 10.99
CA LYS A 74 -12.70 -3.71 10.37
C LYS A 74 -12.15 -4.74 9.37
N TRP A 75 -11.18 -4.33 8.54
CA TRP A 75 -10.50 -5.24 7.63
C TRP A 75 -9.80 -6.39 8.35
N LEU A 76 -9.10 -6.09 9.44
CA LEU A 76 -8.34 -7.07 10.20
C LEU A 76 -9.26 -8.10 10.85
N GLU A 77 -10.37 -7.66 11.45
CA GLU A 77 -11.40 -8.52 12.04
C GLU A 77 -12.05 -9.42 10.99
N GLU A 78 -12.48 -8.87 9.85
CA GLU A 78 -13.09 -9.64 8.75
C GLU A 78 -12.10 -10.68 8.17
N THR A 79 -10.82 -10.31 8.07
CA THR A 79 -9.78 -11.22 7.60
C THR A 79 -9.55 -12.34 8.61
N GLU A 80 -9.36 -12.01 9.90
CA GLU A 80 -9.16 -13.00 10.96
C GLU A 80 -10.37 -13.92 11.16
N ASP A 81 -11.59 -13.41 11.03
CA ASP A 81 -12.82 -14.17 11.13
C ASP A 81 -13.00 -15.14 9.95
N SER A 82 -12.69 -14.68 8.73
CA SER A 82 -12.67 -15.51 7.53
C SER A 82 -11.66 -16.67 7.66
N LEU A 83 -10.50 -16.42 8.27
CA LEU A 83 -9.49 -17.46 8.52
C LEU A 83 -9.94 -18.49 9.57
N LYS A 84 -10.77 -18.10 10.54
CA LYS A 84 -11.28 -19.00 11.59
C LYS A 84 -12.45 -19.86 11.11
N HIS A 85 -13.31 -19.31 10.25
CA HIS A 85 -14.53 -19.98 9.78
C HIS A 85 -14.36 -20.74 8.46
N SER A 86 -13.28 -20.51 7.70
CA SER A 86 -12.97 -21.26 6.49
C SER A 86 -11.64 -22.00 6.60
N SER A 87 -11.70 -23.34 6.62
CA SER A 87 -10.55 -24.23 6.39
C SER A 87 -10.03 -24.16 4.95
N ASP A 88 -10.76 -23.51 4.05
CA ASP A 88 -10.52 -23.40 2.61
C ASP A 88 -10.39 -21.92 2.18
N LEU A 89 -9.26 -21.31 2.50
CA LEU A 89 -8.95 -19.92 2.10
C LEU A 89 -8.42 -19.77 0.68
N THR A 90 -8.37 -20.87 -0.08
CA THR A 90 -7.80 -20.89 -1.44
C THR A 90 -8.61 -20.07 -2.46
N GLY A 91 -9.88 -19.73 -2.15
CA GLY A 91 -10.80 -19.09 -3.10
C GLY A 91 -10.97 -17.57 -2.99
N PHE A 92 -10.86 -16.97 -1.80
CA PHE A 92 -11.26 -15.57 -1.58
C PHE A 92 -10.09 -14.59 -1.38
N TYR A 93 -8.98 -15.09 -0.85
CA TYR A 93 -7.73 -14.38 -0.74
C TYR A 93 -6.67 -15.21 -1.45
N PRO A 94 -5.96 -14.70 -2.47
CA PRO A 94 -4.88 -15.45 -3.09
C PRO A 94 -3.71 -15.53 -2.10
N PHE A 95 -3.84 -16.43 -1.12
CA PHE A 95 -2.79 -16.78 -0.21
C PHE A 95 -1.70 -17.46 -1.06
N THR A 96 -0.59 -16.77 -1.23
CA THR A 96 0.74 -17.33 -1.52
C THR A 96 0.89 -18.20 -2.79
N THR A 97 0.72 -17.63 -3.98
CA THR A 97 1.60 -17.98 -5.13
C THR A 97 1.83 -16.83 -6.11
N TYR A 98 1.42 -15.61 -5.76
CA TYR A 98 1.83 -14.48 -6.57
C TYR A 98 3.31 -14.22 -6.30
N GLN A 99 4.14 -14.74 -7.20
CA GLN A 99 5.47 -14.21 -7.49
C GLN A 99 5.41 -12.70 -7.25
N PRO A 100 6.42 -12.10 -6.58
CA PRO A 100 6.49 -10.66 -6.47
C PRO A 100 6.18 -10.11 -7.84
N ILE A 101 5.15 -9.28 -7.99
CA ILE A 101 4.90 -8.59 -9.25
C ILE A 101 6.08 -7.62 -9.39
N GLU A 102 7.18 -8.16 -9.89
CA GLU A 102 8.46 -7.51 -10.16
C GLU A 102 8.29 -6.44 -11.25
N ARG A 103 7.11 -6.34 -11.87
CA ARG A 103 6.80 -5.31 -12.85
C ARG A 103 6.90 -3.89 -12.28
N GLY A 104 6.70 -3.68 -10.97
CA GLY A 104 6.86 -2.35 -10.35
C GLY A 104 8.30 -2.05 -9.90
N ARG A 105 8.96 -3.00 -9.23
CA ARG A 105 10.31 -2.82 -8.65
C ARG A 105 11.43 -2.92 -9.69
N LEU A 106 11.32 -3.79 -10.70
CA LEU A 106 12.27 -3.82 -11.83
C LEU A 106 12.15 -2.54 -12.66
N SER A 107 10.92 -2.09 -12.88
CA SER A 107 10.62 -0.89 -13.66
C SER A 107 11.18 0.37 -12.97
N GLN A 108 11.00 0.53 -11.65
CA GLN A 108 11.57 1.68 -10.93
C GLN A 108 13.11 1.67 -10.90
N ARG A 109 13.76 0.51 -10.78
CA ARG A 109 15.23 0.37 -10.94
C ARG A 109 15.69 0.69 -12.36
N SER A 110 14.92 0.27 -13.36
CA SER A 110 15.23 0.47 -14.80
C SER A 110 15.04 1.93 -15.22
N PHE A 111 13.98 2.58 -14.73
CA PHE A 111 13.71 3.99 -14.94
C PHE A 111 14.72 4.88 -14.23
N THR A 112 15.11 4.56 -13.00
CA THR A 112 16.17 5.30 -12.28
C THR A 112 17.51 5.20 -13.04
N ARG A 113 17.84 4.01 -13.58
CA ARG A 113 19.05 3.81 -14.41
C ARG A 113 19.00 4.57 -15.73
N ALA A 114 17.86 4.60 -16.41
CA ALA A 114 17.68 5.34 -17.66
C ALA A 114 17.73 6.87 -17.43
N PHE A 115 17.13 7.35 -16.34
CA PHE A 115 17.14 8.76 -15.95
C PHE A 115 18.57 9.26 -15.65
N MET A 116 19.40 8.45 -15.00
CA MET A 116 20.81 8.81 -14.76
C MET A 116 21.62 8.95 -16.05
N HIS A 117 21.21 8.30 -17.14
CA HIS A 117 21.93 8.33 -18.41
C HIS A 117 21.42 9.44 -19.35
N ASN A 118 20.14 9.80 -19.27
CA ASN A 118 19.56 10.93 -19.98
C ASN A 118 18.28 11.43 -19.26
N PRO A 119 18.32 12.57 -18.54
CA PRO A 119 17.18 13.08 -17.78
C PRO A 119 16.10 13.74 -18.66
N LYS A 120 16.34 13.93 -19.97
CA LYS A 120 15.35 14.46 -20.93
C LYS A 120 15.27 13.57 -22.18
N PRO A 121 14.61 12.40 -22.10
CA PRO A 121 14.41 11.55 -23.27
C PRO A 121 13.55 12.24 -24.33
N THR A 122 13.89 12.02 -25.59
CA THR A 122 13.13 12.46 -26.76
C THR A 122 11.91 11.57 -27.02
N SER A 123 11.00 12.04 -27.88
CA SER A 123 9.73 11.38 -28.18
C SER A 123 9.89 9.94 -28.73
N GLU A 124 10.98 9.67 -29.44
CA GLU A 124 11.31 8.35 -29.99
C GLU A 124 11.83 7.40 -28.91
N GLU A 125 12.66 7.90 -27.98
CA GLU A 125 13.21 7.12 -26.87
C GLU A 125 12.13 6.65 -25.89
N PHE A 126 11.05 7.41 -25.70
CA PHE A 126 9.89 6.94 -24.93
C PHE A 126 9.21 5.74 -25.57
N GLY A 127 9.20 5.65 -26.91
CA GLY A 127 8.66 4.49 -27.63
C GLY A 127 9.52 3.25 -27.40
N TYR A 128 10.84 3.40 -27.54
CA TYR A 128 11.78 2.31 -27.29
C TYR A 128 11.78 1.82 -25.83
N LEU A 129 11.72 2.75 -24.86
CA LEU A 129 11.61 2.40 -23.44
C LEU A 129 10.28 1.70 -23.11
N ALA A 130 9.18 2.13 -23.73
CA ALA A 130 7.87 1.51 -23.60
C ALA A 130 7.87 0.07 -24.10
N GLU A 131 8.44 -0.17 -25.28
CA GLU A 131 8.55 -1.51 -25.87
C GLU A 131 9.47 -2.42 -25.05
N ARG A 132 10.64 -1.92 -24.63
CA ARG A 132 11.61 -2.67 -23.83
C ARG A 132 11.08 -3.02 -22.43
N LEU A 133 10.24 -2.17 -21.85
CA LEU A 133 9.62 -2.40 -20.54
C LEU A 133 8.25 -3.09 -20.63
N GLY A 134 7.71 -3.29 -21.84
CA GLY A 134 6.36 -3.83 -22.05
C GLY A 134 5.27 -2.94 -21.45
N MET A 135 5.45 -1.62 -21.46
CA MET A 135 4.58 -0.64 -20.84
C MET A 135 4.06 0.36 -21.88
N GLU A 136 2.93 0.99 -21.61
CA GLU A 136 2.38 1.99 -22.51
C GLU A 136 3.25 3.26 -22.52
N LYS A 137 3.53 3.81 -23.71
CA LYS A 137 4.34 5.03 -23.90
C LYS A 137 3.89 6.22 -23.05
N LYS A 138 2.59 6.31 -22.78
CA LYS A 138 1.99 7.33 -21.90
C LYS A 138 2.45 7.17 -20.44
N VAL A 139 2.55 5.94 -19.94
CA VAL A 139 2.99 5.63 -18.57
C VAL A 139 4.47 5.98 -18.38
N VAL A 140 5.32 5.65 -19.35
CA VAL A 140 6.75 6.02 -19.38
C VAL A 140 6.91 7.55 -19.34
N ARG A 141 6.15 8.28 -20.16
CA ARG A 141 6.18 9.75 -20.16
C ARG A 141 5.77 10.35 -18.82
N ILE A 142 4.64 9.92 -18.26
CA ILE A 142 4.14 10.43 -16.96
C ILE A 142 5.18 10.19 -15.86
N TRP A 143 5.88 9.05 -15.88
CA TRP A 143 6.94 8.75 -14.92
C TRP A 143 8.11 9.75 -15.01
N PHE A 144 8.59 10.06 -16.23
CA PHE A 144 9.69 11.02 -16.43
C PHE A 144 9.31 12.47 -16.15
N TYR A 145 8.05 12.87 -16.39
CA TYR A 145 7.59 14.25 -16.07
C TYR A 145 7.31 14.47 -14.58
N ASN A 146 6.98 13.41 -13.83
CA ASN A 146 6.72 13.48 -12.39
C ASN A 146 7.99 13.30 -11.53
N ARG A 147 9.17 13.24 -12.15
CA ARG A 147 10.46 13.09 -11.50
C ARG A 147 11.33 14.32 -11.73
#